data_AF-A0A6B0Y0D0-F1
#
_entry.id   AF-A0A6B0Y0D0-F1
#
_cell.length_a   1.000
_cell.length_b   1.000
_cell.length_c   1.000
_cell.angle_alpha   90.00
_cell.angle_beta   90.00
_cell.angle_gamma   90.00
#
_symmetry.space_group_name_H-M   'P 1'
#
loop_
_entity.id
_entity.type
_entity.pdbx_description
1 polymer ?
#
loop_
_entity_poly.entity_id
_entity_poly.type
_entity_poly.pdbx_seq_one_letter_code
_entity_poly.pdbx_strand_id
1 'polypeptide(L)'
;MNALATYLHVMDFEQFPRLVYLLLLLTAVGGWFIAENRASLGRSLRMFLAWGLIFLGVVAVYGLWGDIRRDIVPRQSVLSDGSSIHVPRGRGGHYFLQVDVNGTPVDFIVDTGATEVVLSLEDARRAGFNPDNLAFLGTARTANGPVKTAFAT
;
A
#
# COMPACT_ATOMS: atom_id res chain seq x y z
N MET A 1 22.47 52.21 -28.04
CA MET A 1 22.01 51.48 -29.23
C MET A 1 23.26 50.91 -29.88
N ASN A 2 23.74 49.68 -29.62
CA ASN A 2 23.38 48.50 -30.42
C ASN A 2 24.07 47.20 -29.93
N ALA A 3 24.07 46.89 -28.63
CA ALA A 3 24.55 45.58 -28.16
C ALA A 3 23.62 44.41 -28.59
N LEU A 4 22.35 44.70 -28.89
CA LEU A 4 21.37 43.73 -29.39
C LEU A 4 21.57 43.37 -30.87
N ALA A 5 22.24 44.21 -31.66
CA ALA A 5 22.49 43.95 -33.08
C ALA A 5 23.61 42.93 -33.33
N THR A 6 24.51 42.75 -32.36
CA THR A 6 25.66 41.82 -32.50
C THR A 6 25.25 40.36 -32.24
N TYR A 7 24.22 40.12 -31.42
CA TYR A 7 23.72 38.76 -31.14
C TYR A 7 22.90 38.17 -32.30
N LEU A 8 22.29 39.03 -33.12
CA LEU A 8 21.50 38.61 -34.29
C LEU A 8 22.34 38.33 -35.55
N HIS A 9 23.63 38.71 -35.57
CA HIS A 9 24.49 38.67 -36.77
C HIS A 9 25.53 37.52 -36.78
N VAL A 10 25.55 36.66 -35.76
CA VAL A 10 26.47 35.49 -35.66
C VAL A 10 25.74 34.16 -35.90
N MET A 11 24.44 34.21 -36.20
CA MET A 11 23.70 33.09 -36.80
C MET A 11 23.93 32.99 -38.32
N ASP A 12 24.85 33.80 -38.86
CA ASP A 12 25.03 34.02 -40.28
C ASP A 12 26.07 33.06 -40.91
N PHE A 13 25.64 32.39 -41.98
CA PHE A 13 26.39 31.55 -42.93
C PHE A 13 26.88 30.16 -42.52
N GLU A 14 27.42 29.92 -41.31
CA GLU A 14 27.95 28.58 -40.95
C GLU A 14 26.88 27.65 -40.32
N GLN A 15 25.87 28.24 -39.67
CA GLN A 15 24.83 27.47 -38.99
C GLN A 15 23.76 26.95 -39.96
N PHE A 16 23.48 27.70 -41.03
CA PHE A 16 22.45 27.33 -42.00
C PHE A 16 22.79 26.03 -42.74
N PRO A 17 24.00 25.86 -43.34
CA PRO A 17 24.40 24.59 -43.95
C PRO A 17 24.46 23.45 -42.93
N ARG A 18 24.88 23.73 -41.69
CA ARG A 18 24.92 22.74 -40.61
C ARG A 18 23.52 22.27 -40.20
N LEU A 19 22.53 23.16 -40.11
CA LEU A 19 21.14 22.79 -39.81
C LEU A 19 20.53 21.97 -40.96
N VAL A 20 20.79 22.36 -42.21
CA VAL A 20 20.38 21.59 -43.39
C VAL A 20 21.02 20.20 -43.36
N TYR A 21 22.34 20.12 -43.07
CA TYR A 21 23.05 18.85 -42.91
C TYR A 21 22.46 18.00 -41.78
N LEU A 22 22.18 18.58 -40.61
CA LEU A 22 21.59 17.85 -39.48
C LEU A 22 20.16 17.37 -39.77
N LEU A 23 19.34 18.18 -40.46
CA LEU A 23 18.00 17.78 -40.89
C LEU A 23 18.06 16.66 -41.92
N LEU A 24 18.97 16.75 -42.91
CA LEU A 24 19.20 15.68 -43.87
C LEU A 24 19.69 14.40 -43.18
N LEU A 25 20.61 14.53 -42.23
CA LEU A 25 21.10 13.39 -41.45
C LEU A 25 19.97 12.78 -40.60
N LEU A 26 19.15 13.60 -39.94
CA LEU A 26 18.05 13.15 -39.10
C LEU A 26 16.96 12.47 -39.93
N THR A 27 16.64 12.99 -41.10
CA THR A 27 15.68 12.37 -42.03
C THR A 27 16.24 11.10 -42.67
N ALA A 28 17.54 11.06 -43.00
CA ALA A 28 18.20 9.87 -43.53
C ALA A 28 18.29 8.75 -42.48
N VAL A 29 18.76 9.05 -41.27
CA VAL A 29 18.90 8.09 -40.17
C VAL A 29 17.54 7.68 -39.63
N GLY A 30 16.64 8.63 -39.40
CA GLY A 30 15.27 8.36 -38.96
C GLY A 30 14.48 7.59 -40.01
N GLY A 31 14.63 7.97 -41.29
CA GLY A 31 14.04 7.27 -42.43
C GLY A 31 14.57 5.85 -42.56
N TRP A 32 15.89 5.64 -42.47
CA TRP A 32 16.50 4.30 -42.48
C TRP A 32 16.07 3.46 -41.27
N PHE A 33 16.05 4.03 -40.06
CA PHE A 33 15.59 3.35 -38.86
C PHE A 33 14.13 2.90 -39.00
N ILE A 34 13.24 3.78 -39.48
CA ILE A 34 11.85 3.42 -39.75
C ILE A 34 11.75 2.41 -40.91
N ALA A 35 12.58 2.55 -41.93
CA ALA A 35 12.61 1.72 -43.12
C ALA A 35 13.19 0.31 -42.90
N GLU A 36 14.10 0.15 -41.97
CA GLU A 36 14.67 -1.13 -41.59
C GLU A 36 13.80 -1.79 -40.53
N ASN A 37 13.31 -0.99 -39.57
CA ASN A 37 12.54 -1.49 -38.45
C ASN A 37 11.03 -1.63 -38.77
N ARG A 38 10.54 -1.24 -39.96
CA ARG A 38 9.12 -1.41 -40.36
C ARG A 38 8.64 -2.85 -40.39
N ALA A 39 9.54 -3.83 -40.59
CA ALA A 39 9.21 -5.25 -40.44
C ALA A 39 9.05 -5.70 -38.97
N SER A 40 9.59 -4.95 -38.01
CA SER A 40 9.59 -5.25 -36.57
C SER A 40 8.85 -4.19 -35.72
N LEU A 41 8.33 -3.11 -36.31
CA LEU A 41 7.59 -2.04 -35.63
C LEU A 41 6.40 -2.59 -34.83
N GLY A 42 5.68 -3.57 -35.38
CA GLY A 42 4.61 -4.27 -34.66
C GLY A 42 5.13 -5.04 -33.44
N ARG A 43 6.34 -5.59 -33.49
CA ARG A 43 6.98 -6.30 -32.38
C ARG A 43 7.44 -5.33 -31.29
N SER A 44 8.08 -4.22 -31.66
CA SER A 44 8.51 -3.18 -30.71
C SER A 44 7.31 -2.52 -30.02
N LEU A 45 6.25 -2.19 -30.76
CA LEU A 45 5.02 -1.63 -30.19
C LEU A 45 4.34 -2.63 -29.25
N ARG A 46 4.25 -3.90 -29.65
CA ARG A 46 3.71 -4.97 -28.79
C ARG A 46 4.51 -5.11 -27.49
N MET A 47 5.84 -5.01 -27.54
CA MET A 47 6.67 -5.04 -26.33
C MET A 47 6.45 -3.82 -25.45
N PHE A 48 6.34 -2.62 -26.03
CA PHE A 48 6.05 -1.41 -25.26
C PHE A 48 4.67 -1.49 -24.59
N LEU A 49 3.65 -1.96 -25.31
CA LEU A 49 2.32 -2.18 -24.76
C LEU A 49 2.33 -3.27 -23.67
N ALA A 50 3.06 -4.37 -23.88
CA ALA A 50 3.19 -5.42 -22.88
C ALA A 50 3.83 -4.90 -21.58
N TRP A 51 4.94 -4.16 -21.70
CA TRP A 51 5.57 -3.53 -20.54
C TRP A 51 4.68 -2.47 -19.90
N GLY A 52 3.98 -1.65 -20.69
CA GLY A 52 3.01 -0.68 -20.20
C GLY A 52 1.89 -1.34 -19.39
N LEU A 53 1.35 -2.45 -19.89
CA LEU A 53 0.33 -3.24 -19.18
C LEU A 53 0.88 -3.87 -17.90
N ILE A 54 2.12 -4.36 -17.90
CA ILE A 54 2.76 -4.90 -16.69
C ILE A 54 2.89 -3.80 -15.62
N PHE A 55 3.44 -2.64 -15.99
CA PHE A 55 3.57 -1.51 -15.05
C PHE A 55 2.22 -1.02 -14.54
N LEU A 56 1.24 -0.88 -15.43
CA LEU A 56 -0.12 -0.50 -15.05
C LEU A 56 -0.72 -1.51 -14.07
N GLY A 57 -0.54 -2.81 -14.33
CA GLY A 57 -0.99 -3.89 -13.44
C GLY A 57 -0.34 -3.82 -12.06
N VAL A 58 0.97 -3.58 -11.99
CA VAL A 58 1.70 -3.44 -10.70
C VAL A 58 1.21 -2.22 -9.93
N VAL A 59 1.04 -1.07 -10.58
CA VAL A 59 0.52 0.16 -9.95
C VAL A 59 -0.90 -0.07 -9.44
N ALA A 60 -1.75 -0.72 -10.23
CA ALA A 60 -3.12 -1.05 -9.81
C ALA A 60 -3.14 -1.98 -8.58
N VAL A 61 -2.33 -3.05 -8.58
CA VAL A 61 -2.23 -3.97 -7.43
C VAL A 61 -1.72 -3.24 -6.19
N TYR A 62 -0.68 -2.41 -6.32
CA TYR A 62 -0.14 -1.64 -5.21
C TYR A 62 -1.17 -0.68 -4.62
N GLY A 63 -1.90 0.05 -5.49
CA GLY A 63 -2.95 0.98 -5.07
C GLY A 63 -4.14 0.30 -4.41
N LEU A 64 -4.56 -0.88 -4.90
CA LEU A 64 -5.72 -1.62 -4.40
C LEU A 64 -5.42 -2.53 -3.20
N TRP A 65 -4.15 -2.68 -2.83
CA TRP A 65 -3.72 -3.64 -1.81
C TRP A 65 -4.39 -3.42 -0.44
N GLY A 66 -4.61 -2.16 -0.06
CA GLY A 66 -5.25 -1.80 1.21
C GLY A 66 -6.70 -2.29 1.31
N ASP A 67 -7.48 -2.12 0.25
CA ASP A 67 -8.90 -2.49 0.23
C ASP A 67 -9.07 -4.01 0.16
N ILE A 68 -8.27 -4.70 -0.66
CA ILE A 68 -8.25 -6.16 -0.74
C ILE A 68 -7.98 -6.79 0.64
N ARG A 69 -7.05 -6.24 1.42
CA ARG A 69 -6.79 -6.78 2.77
C ARG A 69 -7.97 -6.60 3.72
N ARG A 70 -8.70 -5.48 3.64
CA ARG A 70 -9.81 -5.18 4.54
C ARG A 70 -11.04 -6.06 4.28
N ASP A 71 -11.28 -6.44 3.03
CA ASP A 71 -12.44 -7.27 2.66
C ASP A 71 -12.22 -8.77 2.90
N ILE A 72 -10.96 -9.20 2.98
CA ILE A 72 -10.60 -10.60 3.25
C ILE A 72 -10.54 -10.89 4.75
N VAL A 73 -10.45 -9.87 5.63
CA VAL A 73 -10.60 -10.08 7.08
C VAL A 73 -12.10 -10.20 7.38
N PRO A 74 -12.59 -11.37 7.80
CA PRO A 74 -14.01 -11.56 8.08
C PRO A 74 -14.44 -10.61 9.20
N ARG A 75 -15.27 -9.61 8.89
CA ARG A 75 -15.88 -8.77 9.92
C ARG A 75 -16.97 -9.57 10.64
N GLN A 76 -16.94 -9.52 11.97
CA GLN A 76 -18.02 -9.96 12.82
C GLN A 76 -19.35 -9.37 12.31
N SER A 77 -20.34 -10.22 12.03
CA SER A 77 -21.69 -9.77 11.72
C SER A 77 -22.57 -9.98 12.95
N VAL A 78 -23.04 -8.88 13.52
CA VAL A 78 -24.14 -8.90 14.50
C VAL A 78 -25.42 -9.01 13.70
N LEU A 79 -26.19 -10.09 13.87
CA LEU A 79 -27.50 -10.18 13.23
C LEU A 79 -28.41 -9.09 13.83
N SER A 80 -29.14 -8.38 12.96
CA SER A 80 -29.88 -7.16 13.29
C SER A 80 -30.98 -7.30 14.36
N ASP A 81 -31.26 -8.50 14.86
CA ASP A 81 -32.21 -8.73 15.94
C ASP A 81 -31.56 -8.71 17.35
N GLY A 82 -30.24 -8.57 17.44
CA GLY A 82 -29.49 -8.49 18.70
C GLY A 82 -29.45 -9.79 19.51
N SER A 83 -30.03 -10.87 19.02
CA SER A 83 -30.11 -12.16 19.72
C SER A 83 -28.91 -13.07 19.46
N SER A 84 -28.15 -12.81 18.40
CA SER A 84 -27.04 -13.66 17.98
C SER A 84 -25.92 -12.88 17.29
N ILE A 85 -24.69 -13.24 17.66
CA ILE A 85 -23.46 -12.73 17.05
C ILE A 85 -22.82 -13.89 16.29
N HIS A 86 -22.66 -13.73 14.98
CA HIS A 86 -21.97 -14.70 14.15
C HIS A 86 -20.53 -14.25 13.91
N VAL A 87 -19.60 -15.06 14.41
CA VAL A 87 -18.16 -14.80 14.29
C VAL A 87 -17.58 -15.78 13.29
N PRO A 88 -17.32 -15.37 12.04
CA PRO A 88 -16.63 -16.22 11.08
C PRO A 88 -15.23 -16.57 11.59
N ARG A 89 -14.82 -17.83 11.35
CA ARG A 89 -13.47 -18.30 11.71
C ARG A 89 -12.43 -17.55 10.86
N GLY A 90 -11.47 -16.90 11.52
CA GLY A 90 -10.40 -16.16 10.86
C GLY A 90 -9.37 -17.05 10.17
N ARG A 91 -8.51 -16.42 9.37
CA ARG A 91 -7.33 -17.10 8.79
C ARG A 91 -6.43 -17.58 9.93
N GLY A 92 -6.03 -18.86 9.90
CA GLY A 92 -5.27 -19.50 10.99
C GLY A 92 -6.14 -20.24 12.01
N GLY A 93 -7.46 -20.13 11.91
CA GLY A 93 -8.38 -20.99 12.65
C GLY A 93 -8.83 -20.45 14.01
N HIS A 94 -8.39 -19.26 14.39
CA HIS A 94 -8.87 -18.54 15.57
C HIS A 94 -10.08 -17.66 15.22
N TYR A 95 -10.90 -17.35 16.22
CA TYR A 95 -12.02 -16.42 16.09
C TYR A 95 -11.61 -15.06 16.62
N PHE A 96 -11.99 -14.00 15.90
CA PHE A 96 -11.68 -12.63 16.27
C PHE A 96 -12.98 -11.86 16.48
N LEU A 97 -13.04 -11.07 17.54
CA LEU A 97 -14.18 -10.25 17.93
C LEU A 97 -13.72 -8.81 18.08
N GLN A 98 -14.47 -7.86 17.53
CA GLN A 98 -14.26 -6.46 17.86
C GLN A 98 -15.21 -6.09 18.99
N VAL A 99 -14.65 -5.65 20.11
CA VAL A 99 -15.38 -5.27 21.31
C VAL A 99 -15.09 -3.81 21.61
N ASP A 100 -16.14 -3.04 21.89
CA ASP A 100 -16.00 -1.68 22.39
C ASP A 100 -15.64 -1.72 23.88
N VAL A 101 -14.47 -1.17 24.22
CA VAL A 101 -13.99 -1.02 25.59
C VAL A 101 -13.83 0.47 25.85
N ASN A 102 -14.66 1.03 26.73
CA ASN A 102 -14.68 2.46 27.05
C ASN A 102 -14.76 3.39 25.81
N GLY A 103 -15.56 3.05 24.80
CA GLY A 103 -15.69 3.82 23.56
C GLY A 103 -14.57 3.58 22.54
N THR A 104 -13.67 2.63 22.82
CA THR A 104 -12.54 2.28 21.94
C THR A 104 -12.76 0.88 21.37
N PRO A 105 -12.82 0.72 20.03
CA PRO A 105 -12.88 -0.61 19.42
C PRO A 105 -11.55 -1.35 19.58
N VAL A 106 -11.58 -2.50 20.23
CA VAL A 106 -10.43 -3.39 20.47
C VAL A 106 -10.72 -4.77 19.88
N ASP A 107 -9.75 -5.30 19.14
CA ASP A 107 -9.85 -6.63 18.54
C ASP A 107 -9.36 -7.70 19.53
N PHE A 108 -10.22 -8.65 19.87
CA PHE A 108 -9.97 -9.77 20.76
C PHE A 108 -9.89 -11.08 19.99
N ILE A 109 -9.08 -12.01 20.50
CA ILE A 109 -9.11 -13.42 20.09
C ILE A 109 -10.01 -14.17 21.07
N VAL A 110 -10.90 -15.01 20.55
CA VAL A 110 -11.71 -15.91 21.39
C VAL A 110 -10.83 -17.08 21.84
N ASP A 111 -10.53 -17.13 23.14
CA ASP A 111 -9.81 -18.23 23.78
C ASP A 111 -10.72 -18.91 24.82
N THR A 112 -11.19 -20.12 24.50
CA THR A 112 -12.05 -20.90 25.40
C THR A 112 -11.31 -21.43 26.64
N GLY A 113 -9.98 -21.36 26.66
CA GLY A 113 -9.16 -21.74 27.81
C GLY A 113 -8.87 -20.60 28.77
N ALA A 114 -9.22 -19.36 28.41
CA ALA A 114 -9.03 -18.20 29.27
C ALA A 114 -10.17 -18.05 30.29
N THR A 115 -9.81 -17.86 31.56
CA THR A 115 -10.78 -17.60 32.64
C THR A 115 -11.18 -16.13 32.71
N GLU A 116 -10.31 -15.23 32.24
CA GLU A 116 -10.47 -13.78 32.35
C GLU A 116 -10.27 -13.13 30.98
N VAL A 117 -10.95 -12.00 30.74
CA VAL A 117 -10.67 -11.13 29.60
C VAL A 117 -9.44 -10.30 29.93
N VAL A 118 -8.43 -10.38 29.08
CA VAL A 118 -7.16 -9.68 29.28
C VAL A 118 -6.91 -8.70 28.14
N LEU A 119 -6.40 -7.52 28.49
CA LEU A 119 -5.95 -6.52 27.54
C LEU A 119 -4.43 -6.50 27.50
N SER A 120 -3.87 -6.24 26.32
CA SER A 120 -2.47 -5.84 26.22
C SER A 120 -2.28 -4.49 26.93
N LEU A 121 -1.07 -4.18 27.39
CA LEU A 121 -0.79 -2.87 28.01
C LEU A 121 -1.04 -1.71 27.03
N GLU A 122 -0.85 -1.95 25.73
CA GLU A 122 -1.12 -0.96 24.69
C GLU A 122 -2.63 -0.73 24.51
N ASP A 123 -3.41 -1.80 24.42
CA ASP A 123 -4.88 -1.71 24.30
C ASP A 123 -5.52 -1.13 25.56
N ALA A 124 -5.00 -1.46 26.74
CA ALA A 124 -5.46 -0.87 27.99
C ALA A 124 -5.25 0.66 27.98
N ARG A 125 -4.07 1.15 27.56
CA ARG A 125 -3.82 2.59 27.43
C ARG A 125 -4.74 3.24 26.40
N ARG A 126 -4.93 2.57 25.26
CA ARG A 126 -5.80 3.06 24.17
C ARG A 126 -7.26 3.16 24.62
N ALA A 127 -7.72 2.23 25.45
CA ALA A 127 -9.04 2.23 26.08
C ALA A 127 -9.15 3.15 27.31
N GLY A 128 -8.13 3.99 27.58
CA GLY A 128 -8.16 5.01 28.63
C GLY A 128 -7.78 4.53 30.03
N PHE A 129 -7.37 3.27 30.20
CA PHE A 129 -6.78 2.83 31.46
C PHE A 129 -5.36 3.39 31.61
N ASN A 130 -4.91 3.58 32.84
CA ASN A 130 -3.53 3.93 33.14
C ASN A 130 -2.83 2.74 33.81
N PRO A 131 -2.16 1.84 33.05
CA PRO A 131 -1.53 0.65 33.61
C PRO A 131 -0.41 0.96 34.61
N ASP A 132 0.23 2.12 34.51
CA ASP A 132 1.35 2.50 35.36
C ASP A 132 0.88 2.76 36.82
N ASN A 133 -0.42 3.02 37.01
CA ASN A 133 -1.05 3.18 38.31
C ASN A 133 -1.72 1.90 38.83
N LEU A 134 -1.68 0.79 38.08
CA LEU A 134 -2.32 -0.46 38.48
C LEU A 134 -1.38 -1.36 39.29
N ALA A 135 -1.96 -2.06 40.27
CA ALA A 135 -1.24 -3.04 41.07
C ALA A 135 -1.27 -4.43 40.39
N PHE A 136 -0.11 -4.86 39.87
CA PHE A 136 0.07 -6.17 39.23
C PHE A 136 0.23 -7.30 40.25
N LEU A 137 -0.84 -7.55 41.01
CA LEU A 137 -0.90 -8.54 42.09
C LEU A 137 -1.43 -9.90 41.60
N GLY A 138 -2.12 -9.93 40.46
CA GLY A 138 -2.61 -11.14 39.84
C GLY A 138 -1.50 -11.90 39.11
N THR A 139 -1.75 -13.17 38.81
CA THR A 139 -0.86 -13.98 37.97
C THR A 139 -1.69 -14.88 37.08
N ALA A 140 -1.49 -14.77 35.76
CA ALA A 140 -2.08 -15.66 34.77
C ALA A 140 -1.06 -16.72 34.34
N ARG A 141 -1.50 -17.95 34.13
CA ARG A 141 -0.68 -19.03 33.58
C ARG A 141 -0.89 -19.10 32.07
N THR A 142 0.14 -18.78 31.30
CA THR A 142 0.11 -18.87 29.84
C THR A 142 0.90 -20.07 29.36
N ALA A 143 0.81 -20.39 28.06
CA ALA A 143 1.64 -21.41 27.44
C ALA A 143 3.15 -21.14 27.61
N ASN A 144 3.55 -19.87 27.70
CA ASN A 144 4.94 -19.45 27.88
C ASN A 144 5.34 -19.30 29.36
N GLY A 145 4.47 -19.68 30.30
CA GLY A 145 4.69 -19.57 31.74
C GLY A 145 3.82 -18.51 32.43
N PRO A 146 4.05 -18.28 33.73
CA PRO A 146 3.28 -17.32 34.51
C PRO A 146 3.63 -15.86 34.14
N VAL A 147 2.60 -15.03 34.01
CA VAL A 147 2.71 -13.58 33.77
C VAL A 147 1.92 -12.83 34.84
N LYS A 148 2.40 -11.67 35.26
CA LYS A 148 1.68 -10.83 36.22
C LYS A 148 0.52 -10.11 35.54
N THR A 149 -0.61 -10.01 36.22
CA THR A 149 -1.80 -9.30 35.75
C THR A 149 -2.26 -8.29 36.78
N ALA A 150 -2.95 -7.24 36.32
CA ALA A 150 -3.62 -6.28 37.18
C ALA A 150 -5.08 -6.19 36.75
N PHE A 151 -5.98 -6.11 37.72
CA PHE A 151 -7.38 -5.83 37.45
C PHE A 151 -7.58 -4.34 37.24
N ALA A 152 -8.32 -3.99 36.20
CA ALA A 152 -8.79 -2.64 35.93
C ALA A 152 -10.32 -2.70 35.89
N THR A 153 -10.97 -1.68 36.45
CA THR A 153 -12.44 -1.54 36.48
C THR A 153 -12.83 -0.19 35.91
#